data_AF-A2SPH4-F1
#
_entry.id   AF-A2SPH4-F1
#
_cell.length_a   1.000
_cell.length_b   1.000
_cell.length_c   1.000
_cell.angle_alpha   90.00
_cell.angle_beta   90.00
_cell.angle_gamma   90.00
#
_symmetry.space_group_name_H-M   'P 1'
#
loop_
_entity.id
_entity.type
_entity.pdbx_description
1 polymer ?
#
loop_
_entity_poly.entity_id
_entity_poly.type
_entity_poly.pdbx_seq_one_letter_code
_entity_poly.pdbx_strand_id
1 'polypeptide(L)'
;MILPGSQKNDAVSPVIGTIFLIALTIVLIGVVGAAMMSYGLPEPAPILGISIGQQGNIITVTHLNGDVLPAGSYKIFIGSVDKTAAFGGNVDFGPGITLSWDSGTEAVDTVSVVYTSDKGVSTLLAEKKIGKAGSGGGGSGSGGGGSGIASFEDTYTIITKVDWQTFLDNVNASISGLSLGHGIVYVDNGEYWVSLDNKRVSKAEAATNPSIQEYMDIYRDNRLVMIDLSKKMYTEDDMDPTDFSKPWKSTPYPTIGSLYEYGGALYMDAIVVSNIIKPSRDPSTADWIQIADVK
;
A
#
# COMPACT_ATOMS: atom_id res chain seq x y z
N MET A 1 -82.12 -41.67 0.24
CA MET A 1 -80.99 -40.97 0.87
C MET A 1 -79.75 -41.24 0.03
N ILE A 2 -78.94 -40.21 -0.23
CA ILE A 2 -78.10 -39.98 -1.41
C ILE A 2 -76.86 -40.92 -1.50
N LEU A 3 -76.49 -41.30 -2.72
CA LEU A 3 -75.43 -42.23 -3.15
C LEU A 3 -74.00 -41.76 -2.79
N PRO A 4 -73.08 -42.64 -2.35
CA PRO A 4 -71.66 -42.37 -2.43
C PRO A 4 -71.12 -42.72 -3.83
N GLY A 5 -70.72 -41.68 -4.57
CA GLY A 5 -70.10 -41.79 -5.88
C GLY A 5 -68.73 -42.48 -5.83
N SER A 6 -68.50 -43.36 -6.79
CA SER A 6 -67.21 -43.99 -7.09
C SER A 6 -66.14 -42.92 -7.33
N GLN A 7 -65.15 -42.84 -6.44
CA GLN A 7 -63.96 -42.02 -6.61
C GLN A 7 -63.08 -42.69 -7.68
N LYS A 8 -63.01 -42.10 -8.87
CA LYS A 8 -62.01 -42.48 -9.88
C LYS A 8 -60.63 -42.09 -9.36
N ASN A 9 -59.83 -43.06 -8.96
CA ASN A 9 -58.40 -42.87 -8.80
C ASN A 9 -57.78 -42.74 -10.19
N ASP A 10 -57.59 -41.50 -10.65
CA ASP A 10 -56.82 -41.21 -11.85
C ASP A 10 -55.34 -41.55 -11.59
N ALA A 11 -54.96 -42.77 -11.97
CA ALA A 11 -53.56 -43.18 -12.01
C ALA A 11 -52.86 -42.40 -13.12
N VAL A 12 -52.14 -41.35 -12.74
CA VAL A 12 -51.22 -40.65 -13.65
C VAL A 12 -50.17 -41.64 -14.16
N SER A 13 -50.05 -41.78 -15.48
CA SER A 13 -49.10 -42.70 -16.10
C SER A 13 -47.67 -42.30 -15.72
N PRO A 14 -46.82 -43.24 -15.23
CA PRO A 14 -45.43 -42.95 -14.84
C PRO A 14 -44.62 -42.21 -15.90
N VAL A 15 -44.93 -42.46 -17.18
CA VAL A 15 -44.27 -41.84 -18.33
C VAL A 15 -44.65 -40.37 -18.47
N ILE A 16 -45.92 -40.01 -18.23
CA ILE A 16 -46.39 -38.62 -18.32
C ILE A 16 -45.77 -37.78 -17.20
N GLY A 17 -45.67 -38.33 -15.99
CA GLY A 17 -44.99 -37.68 -14.87
C GLY A 17 -43.51 -37.43 -15.16
N THR A 18 -42.84 -38.38 -15.81
CA THR A 18 -41.41 -38.25 -16.17
C THR A 18 -41.18 -37.18 -17.23
N ILE A 19 -42.00 -37.13 -18.29
CA ILE A 19 -41.90 -36.10 -19.33
C ILE A 19 -42.12 -34.72 -18.72
N PHE A 20 -43.10 -34.59 -17.83
CA PHE A 20 -43.40 -33.33 -17.16
C PHE A 20 -42.23 -32.86 -16.28
N LEU A 21 -41.60 -33.79 -15.56
CA LEU A 21 -40.44 -33.51 -14.71
C LEU A 21 -39.22 -33.07 -15.54
N ILE A 22 -38.95 -33.72 -16.67
CA ILE A 22 -37.85 -33.34 -17.56
C ILE A 22 -38.11 -31.96 -18.19
N ALA A 23 -39.33 -31.70 -18.65
CA ALA A 23 -39.67 -30.40 -19.23
C ALA A 23 -39.49 -29.26 -18.21
N LEU A 24 -39.97 -29.46 -16.97
CA LEU A 24 -39.85 -28.46 -15.91
C LEU A 24 -38.38 -28.20 -15.54
N THR A 25 -37.56 -29.25 -15.43
CA THR A 25 -36.13 -29.10 -15.10
C THR A 25 -35.36 -28.37 -16.18
N ILE A 26 -35.63 -28.63 -17.46
CA ILE A 26 -35.02 -27.90 -18.58
C ILE A 26 -35.39 -26.42 -18.53
N VAL A 27 -36.66 -26.09 -18.26
CA VAL A 27 -37.11 -24.71 -18.12
C VAL A 27 -36.42 -24.03 -16.92
N LEU A 28 -36.35 -24.69 -15.76
CA LEU A 28 -35.69 -24.13 -14.58
C LEU A 28 -34.20 -23.88 -14.81
N ILE A 29 -33.48 -24.85 -15.40
CA ILE A 29 -32.07 -24.68 -15.75
C ILE A 29 -31.88 -23.55 -16.76
N GLY A 30 -32.77 -23.44 -17.75
CA GLY A 30 -32.74 -22.35 -18.74
C GLY A 30 -32.93 -20.97 -18.11
N VAL A 31 -33.91 -20.83 -17.20
CA VAL A 31 -34.17 -19.56 -16.50
C VAL A 31 -33.01 -19.19 -15.58
N VAL A 32 -32.50 -20.14 -14.79
CA VAL A 32 -31.36 -19.89 -13.90
C VAL A 32 -30.08 -19.59 -14.70
N GLY A 33 -29.82 -20.32 -15.78
CA GLY A 33 -28.69 -20.08 -16.66
C GLY A 33 -28.75 -18.72 -17.34
N ALA A 34 -29.92 -18.32 -17.85
CA ALA A 34 -30.13 -16.99 -18.43
C ALA A 34 -29.99 -15.88 -17.39
N ALA A 35 -30.51 -16.07 -16.18
CA ALA A 35 -30.35 -15.13 -15.08
C ALA A 35 -28.86 -14.97 -14.70
N MET A 36 -28.09 -16.06 -14.66
CA MET A 36 -26.65 -16.00 -14.40
C MET A 36 -25.87 -15.28 -15.50
N MET A 37 -26.23 -15.48 -16.78
CA MET A 37 -25.62 -14.74 -17.89
C MET A 37 -26.01 -13.26 -17.90
N SER A 38 -27.15 -12.90 -17.34
CA SER A 38 -27.59 -11.50 -17.20
C SER A 38 -26.74 -10.72 -16.19
N TYR A 39 -26.07 -11.39 -15.25
CA TYR A 39 -25.04 -10.78 -14.44
C TYR A 39 -23.75 -10.79 -15.26
N GLY A 40 -23.61 -9.81 -16.15
CA GLY A 40 -22.42 -9.67 -16.98
C GLY A 40 -21.14 -9.70 -16.14
N LEU A 41 -20.05 -10.21 -16.71
CA LEU A 41 -18.76 -10.25 -16.05
C LEU A 41 -18.41 -8.87 -15.46
N PRO A 42 -17.85 -8.82 -14.23
CA PRO A 42 -17.32 -7.57 -13.67
C PRO A 42 -16.38 -6.96 -14.70
N GLU A 43 -16.60 -5.70 -15.02
CA GLU A 43 -15.65 -4.97 -15.85
C GLU A 43 -14.35 -4.81 -15.04
N PRO A 44 -13.18 -5.19 -15.60
CA PRO A 44 -11.93 -5.01 -14.89
C PRO A 44 -11.74 -3.53 -14.59
N ALA A 45 -11.37 -3.21 -13.34
CA ALA A 45 -11.00 -1.86 -12.98
C ALA A 45 -9.79 -1.41 -13.84
N PRO A 46 -9.73 -0.13 -14.23
CA PRO A 46 -8.64 0.37 -15.04
C PRO A 46 -7.32 0.26 -14.27
N ILE A 47 -6.25 -0.15 -14.94
CA ILE A 47 -4.93 -0.36 -14.33
C ILE A 47 -4.09 0.89 -14.62
N LEU A 48 -3.85 1.70 -13.59
CA LEU A 48 -3.09 2.94 -13.70
C LEU A 48 -2.43 3.35 -12.38
N GLY A 49 -1.42 4.20 -12.46
CA GLY A 49 -0.76 4.80 -11.30
C GLY A 49 -1.24 6.23 -11.07
N ILE A 50 -1.66 6.56 -9.85
CA ILE A 50 -1.99 7.93 -9.43
C ILE A 50 -1.06 8.35 -8.29
N SER A 51 -0.48 9.54 -8.40
CA SER A 51 0.23 10.20 -7.31
C SER A 51 -0.59 11.37 -6.78
N ILE A 52 -0.75 11.41 -5.46
CA ILE A 52 -1.39 12.54 -4.78
C ILE A 52 -0.30 13.30 -4.00
N GLY A 53 -0.23 14.61 -4.21
CA GLY A 53 0.76 15.52 -3.62
C GLY A 53 0.11 16.72 -2.93
N GLN A 54 0.88 17.37 -2.06
CA GLN A 54 0.53 18.65 -1.45
C GLN A 54 1.78 19.53 -1.42
N GLN A 55 1.61 20.79 -1.80
CA GLN A 55 2.61 21.84 -1.64
C GLN A 55 1.94 23.08 -1.05
N GLY A 56 2.14 23.32 0.25
CA GLY A 56 1.41 24.38 0.96
C GLY A 56 -0.09 24.09 0.97
N ASN A 57 -0.89 24.97 0.39
CA ASN A 57 -2.34 24.79 0.26
C ASN A 57 -2.75 24.15 -1.08
N ILE A 58 -1.79 23.92 -1.99
CA ILE A 58 -2.08 23.34 -3.30
C ILE A 58 -1.98 21.82 -3.19
N ILE A 59 -3.07 21.13 -3.52
CA ILE A 59 -3.13 19.67 -3.61
C ILE A 59 -3.13 19.29 -5.08
N THR A 60 -2.34 18.28 -5.42
CA THR A 60 -2.18 17.82 -6.80
C THR A 60 -2.52 16.34 -6.92
N VAL A 61 -3.20 15.96 -7.98
CA VAL A 61 -3.46 14.57 -8.36
C VAL A 61 -2.87 14.36 -9.74
N THR A 62 -1.87 13.49 -9.86
CA THR A 62 -1.10 13.26 -11.10
C THR A 62 -1.29 11.83 -11.57
N HIS A 63 -1.60 11.67 -12.85
CA HIS A 63 -1.65 10.37 -13.50
C HIS A 63 -0.25 10.00 -14.00
N LEU A 64 0.31 8.91 -13.50
CA LEU A 64 1.70 8.51 -13.77
C LEU A 64 1.80 7.67 -15.05
N ASN A 65 0.95 6.65 -15.17
CA ASN A 65 1.01 5.63 -16.21
C ASN A 65 -0.30 4.81 -16.25
N GLY A 66 -0.50 4.04 -17.33
CA GLY A 66 -1.63 3.12 -17.48
C GLY A 66 -2.85 3.72 -18.18
N ASP A 67 -4.03 3.18 -17.89
CA ASP A 67 -5.27 3.50 -18.59
C ASP A 67 -5.73 4.96 -18.37
N VAL A 68 -6.24 5.59 -19.43
CA VAL A 68 -6.83 6.94 -19.35
C VAL A 68 -8.20 6.86 -18.69
N LEU A 69 -8.50 7.79 -17.78
CA LEU A 69 -9.82 7.93 -17.17
C LEU A 69 -10.62 9.00 -17.93
N PRO A 70 -11.69 8.63 -18.66
CA PRO A 70 -12.53 9.60 -19.36
C PRO A 70 -13.13 10.64 -18.41
N ALA A 71 -13.34 11.87 -18.88
CA ALA A 71 -14.04 12.89 -18.11
C ALA A 71 -15.40 12.39 -17.58
N GLY A 72 -15.65 12.57 -16.29
CA GLY A 72 -16.88 12.11 -15.63
C GLY A 72 -16.88 10.65 -15.16
N SER A 73 -15.91 9.83 -15.57
CA SER A 73 -15.73 8.46 -15.06
C SER A 73 -14.99 8.41 -13.72
N TYR A 74 -14.37 9.50 -13.29
CA TYR A 74 -13.63 9.58 -12.03
C TYR A 74 -14.10 10.74 -11.16
N LYS A 75 -13.87 10.61 -9.86
CA LYS A 75 -14.15 11.63 -8.85
C LYS A 75 -12.98 11.76 -7.89
N ILE A 76 -12.69 12.99 -7.50
CA ILE A 76 -11.68 13.34 -6.50
C ILE A 76 -12.41 13.83 -5.25
N PHE A 77 -12.27 13.10 -4.16
CA PHE A 77 -12.88 13.42 -2.87
C PHE A 77 -11.87 13.98 -1.89
N ILE A 78 -12.33 14.89 -1.05
CA ILE A 78 -11.66 15.34 0.16
C ILE A 78 -12.52 14.89 1.36
N GLY A 79 -12.06 13.85 2.07
CA GLY A 79 -12.89 13.13 3.04
C GLY A 79 -14.14 12.58 2.36
N SER A 80 -15.31 13.18 2.63
CA SER A 80 -16.60 12.78 2.03
C SER A 80 -17.12 13.77 0.98
N VAL A 81 -16.36 14.82 0.63
CA VAL A 81 -16.81 15.89 -0.26
C VAL A 81 -16.21 15.72 -1.66
N ASP A 82 -17.05 15.66 -2.68
CA ASP A 82 -16.63 15.67 -4.09
C ASP A 82 -16.07 17.05 -4.47
N LYS A 83 -14.78 17.10 -4.79
CA LYS A 83 -14.05 18.32 -5.20
C LYS A 83 -13.54 18.20 -6.64
N THR A 84 -14.00 17.23 -7.43
CA THR A 84 -13.49 16.95 -8.79
C THR A 84 -13.42 18.20 -9.67
N ALA A 85 -14.49 19.01 -9.67
CA ALA A 85 -14.54 20.25 -10.43
C ALA A 85 -13.53 21.30 -9.94
N ALA A 86 -13.24 21.34 -8.64
CA ALA A 86 -12.29 22.27 -8.03
C ALA A 86 -10.83 21.93 -8.39
N PHE A 87 -10.56 20.66 -8.69
CA PHE A 87 -9.29 20.17 -9.25
C PHE A 87 -9.18 20.39 -10.78
N GLY A 88 -10.26 20.81 -11.44
CA GLY A 88 -10.32 20.90 -12.91
C GLY A 88 -10.60 19.56 -13.61
N GLY A 89 -11.15 18.57 -12.90
CA GLY A 89 -11.40 17.21 -13.39
C GLY A 89 -12.51 17.04 -14.44
N ASN A 90 -12.75 18.05 -15.27
CA ASN A 90 -13.69 17.99 -16.39
C ASN A 90 -12.99 17.56 -17.70
N VAL A 91 -11.86 16.88 -17.58
CA VAL A 91 -10.97 16.48 -18.67
C VAL A 91 -10.68 14.99 -18.59
N ASP A 92 -10.29 14.41 -19.71
CA ASP A 92 -9.74 13.06 -19.72
C ASP A 92 -8.42 13.06 -18.95
N PHE A 93 -8.35 12.23 -17.91
CA PHE A 93 -7.22 12.17 -17.00
C PHE A 93 -6.32 10.98 -17.38
N GLY A 94 -5.27 11.28 -18.14
CA GLY A 94 -4.31 10.31 -18.65
C GLY A 94 -2.86 10.63 -18.26
N PRO A 95 -1.89 9.78 -18.65
CA PRO A 95 -0.51 9.88 -18.21
C PRO A 95 0.12 11.27 -18.42
N GLY A 96 0.76 11.79 -17.39
CA GLY A 96 1.41 13.11 -17.39
C GLY A 96 0.48 14.29 -17.09
N ILE A 97 -0.83 14.07 -16.98
CA ILE A 97 -1.76 15.13 -16.54
C ILE A 97 -1.68 15.26 -15.02
N THR A 98 -1.61 16.52 -14.56
CA THR A 98 -1.73 16.88 -13.14
C THR A 98 -2.93 17.81 -12.97
N LEU A 99 -3.87 17.38 -12.13
CA LEU A 99 -4.99 18.18 -11.66
C LEU A 99 -4.60 18.82 -10.33
N SER A 100 -5.01 20.07 -10.09
CA SER A 100 -4.61 20.80 -8.89
C SER A 100 -5.76 21.60 -8.30
N TRP A 101 -5.84 21.64 -6.98
CA TRP A 101 -6.79 22.44 -6.23
C TRP A 101 -6.07 23.18 -5.10
N ASP A 102 -6.33 24.49 -4.96
CA ASP A 102 -5.89 25.29 -3.81
C ASP A 102 -6.95 25.19 -2.71
N SER A 103 -6.61 24.52 -1.61
CA SER A 103 -7.48 24.36 -0.44
C SER A 103 -7.61 25.66 0.37
N GLY A 104 -6.78 26.67 0.13
CA GLY A 104 -6.76 27.90 0.91
C GLY A 104 -6.55 27.60 2.40
N THR A 105 -7.56 27.90 3.21
CA THR A 105 -7.56 27.60 4.66
C THR A 105 -8.38 26.36 5.03
N GLU A 106 -8.96 25.65 4.05
CA GLU A 106 -9.70 24.43 4.31
C GLU A 106 -8.74 23.35 4.84
N ALA A 107 -9.06 22.78 6.00
CA ALA A 107 -8.35 21.64 6.52
C ALA A 107 -8.64 20.43 5.63
N VAL A 108 -7.61 19.86 5.05
CA VAL A 108 -7.65 18.63 4.28
C VAL A 108 -7.10 17.52 5.16
N ASP A 109 -7.75 16.36 5.11
CA ASP A 109 -7.34 15.16 5.86
C ASP A 109 -7.04 14.04 4.88
N THR A 110 -8.02 13.59 4.10
CA THR A 110 -7.83 12.50 3.13
C THR A 110 -8.24 12.94 1.74
N VAL A 111 -7.40 12.69 0.75
CA VAL A 111 -7.70 12.85 -0.68
C VAL A 111 -7.86 11.46 -1.28
N SER A 112 -8.97 11.20 -1.97
CA SER A 112 -9.19 9.93 -2.64
C SER A 112 -9.65 10.12 -4.08
N VAL A 113 -9.22 9.22 -4.97
CA VAL A 113 -9.64 9.17 -6.37
C VAL A 113 -10.41 7.89 -6.60
N VAL A 114 -11.66 8.04 -7.04
CA VAL A 114 -12.59 6.94 -7.27
C VAL A 114 -12.98 6.93 -8.74
N TYR A 115 -12.86 5.77 -9.37
CA TYR A 115 -13.40 5.52 -10.72
C TYR A 115 -14.76 4.87 -10.62
N THR A 116 -15.68 5.23 -11.51
CA THR A 116 -16.99 4.60 -11.68
C THR A 116 -17.13 4.15 -13.12
N SER A 117 -17.29 2.84 -13.34
CA SER A 117 -17.50 2.30 -14.68
C SER A 117 -18.88 2.66 -15.24
N ASP A 118 -19.08 2.47 -16.54
CA ASP A 118 -20.37 2.67 -17.22
C ASP A 118 -21.51 1.83 -16.63
N LYS A 119 -21.16 0.73 -15.92
CA LYS A 119 -22.11 -0.13 -15.22
C LYS A 119 -22.38 0.31 -13.77
N GLY A 120 -21.84 1.45 -13.35
CA GLY A 120 -22.02 2.02 -12.00
C GLY A 120 -21.18 1.36 -10.91
N VAL A 121 -20.15 0.58 -11.27
CA VAL A 121 -19.24 -0.04 -10.29
C VAL A 121 -18.16 0.96 -9.92
N SER A 122 -18.12 1.37 -8.65
CA SER A 122 -17.10 2.28 -8.13
C SER A 122 -15.90 1.55 -7.55
N THR A 123 -14.70 1.98 -7.91
CA THR A 123 -13.41 1.44 -7.44
C THR A 123 -12.54 2.58 -6.93
N LEU A 124 -11.97 2.42 -5.73
CA LEU A 124 -10.97 3.33 -5.20
C LEU A 124 -9.64 3.08 -5.92
N LEU A 125 -9.12 4.09 -6.61
CA LEU A 125 -7.88 4.00 -7.37
C LEU A 125 -6.66 4.48 -6.57
N ALA A 126 -6.83 5.52 -5.77
CA ALA A 126 -5.78 6.05 -4.90
C ALA A 126 -6.38 6.77 -3.70
N GLU A 127 -5.66 6.74 -2.59
CA GLU A 127 -5.99 7.47 -1.38
C GLU A 127 -4.71 7.98 -0.71
N LYS A 128 -4.74 9.19 -0.18
CA LYS A 128 -3.64 9.75 0.59
C LYS A 128 -4.15 10.64 1.71
N LYS A 129 -3.62 10.42 2.92
CA LYS A 129 -3.77 11.38 4.01
C LYS A 129 -2.79 12.53 3.86
N ILE A 130 -3.30 13.75 3.98
CA ILE A 130 -2.62 15.01 3.74
C ILE A 130 -2.78 15.84 5.01
N GLY A 131 -1.68 16.11 5.72
CA GLY A 131 -1.69 16.83 6.99
C GLY A 131 -2.23 18.26 6.84
N LYS A 132 -2.92 18.74 7.87
CA LYS A 132 -3.64 20.01 7.96
C LYS A 132 -2.93 21.19 7.26
N ALA A 133 -3.56 21.72 6.22
CA ALA A 133 -3.20 23.01 5.64
C ALA A 133 -3.50 24.14 6.65
N GLY A 134 -2.48 24.93 7.00
CA GLY A 134 -2.63 26.20 7.70
C GLY A 134 -2.10 26.24 9.14
N SER A 135 -0.86 26.73 9.32
CA SER A 135 -0.47 27.74 10.32
C SER A 135 1.05 27.98 10.33
N GLY A 136 1.50 28.97 9.53
CA GLY A 136 2.58 29.91 9.90
C GLY A 136 4.05 29.47 9.91
N GLY A 137 4.85 30.10 9.03
CA GLY A 137 6.15 30.67 9.43
C GLY A 137 7.44 30.08 8.86
N GLY A 138 7.77 30.43 7.61
CA GLY A 138 9.12 30.76 7.12
C GLY A 138 10.28 29.77 7.32
N GLY A 139 10.68 29.08 6.24
CA GLY A 139 11.94 28.33 6.20
C GLY A 139 12.17 27.47 4.96
N SER A 140 12.38 28.12 3.81
CA SER A 140 13.17 27.70 2.64
C SER A 140 13.33 26.21 2.26
N GLY A 141 12.79 25.85 1.09
CA GLY A 141 13.47 24.99 0.10
C GLY A 141 13.17 23.50 0.16
N SER A 142 12.15 23.05 -0.58
CA SER A 142 12.28 22.22 -1.81
C SER A 142 12.41 20.72 -1.48
N GLY A 143 11.48 19.81 -1.82
CA GLY A 143 10.51 19.76 -2.90
C GLY A 143 10.69 18.40 -3.59
N GLY A 144 9.71 17.51 -3.50
CA GLY A 144 9.74 16.20 -4.17
C GLY A 144 8.89 15.16 -3.45
N GLY A 145 7.69 14.90 -3.96
CA GLY A 145 6.72 13.99 -3.38
C GLY A 145 7.08 12.52 -3.60
N GLY A 146 7.15 11.77 -2.50
CA GLY A 146 7.05 10.32 -2.43
C GLY A 146 6.02 9.97 -1.36
N SER A 147 5.11 9.06 -1.66
CA SER A 147 4.12 8.55 -0.71
C SER A 147 4.85 7.79 0.41
N GLY A 148 4.69 8.20 1.67
CA GLY A 148 5.32 7.56 2.85
C GLY A 148 6.32 8.43 3.64
N ILE A 149 6.74 9.57 3.10
CA ILE A 149 7.94 10.27 3.58
C ILE A 149 7.69 11.32 4.68
N ALA A 150 6.51 11.94 4.69
CA ALA A 150 6.14 12.92 5.71
C ALA A 150 5.78 12.24 7.04
N SER A 151 5.00 11.15 7.02
CA SER A 151 4.58 10.47 8.25
C SER A 151 5.73 9.88 9.07
N PHE A 152 6.80 9.43 8.41
CA PHE A 152 7.96 8.86 9.10
C PHE A 152 8.75 9.94 9.84
N GLU A 153 9.24 10.95 9.13
CA GLU A 153 10.03 12.01 9.78
C GLU A 153 9.16 12.99 10.60
N ASP A 154 7.83 12.97 10.50
CA ASP A 154 6.93 13.69 11.42
C ASP A 154 6.87 13.01 12.80
N THR A 155 7.04 11.68 12.85
CA THR A 155 6.91 10.87 14.06
C THR A 155 8.26 10.48 14.65
N TYR A 156 9.27 10.28 13.80
CA TYR A 156 10.56 9.74 14.15
C TYR A 156 11.69 10.71 13.76
N THR A 157 12.76 10.71 14.54
CA THR A 157 14.03 11.38 14.25
C THR A 157 15.07 10.32 13.95
N ILE A 158 15.46 10.19 12.68
CA ILE A 158 16.46 9.23 12.23
C ILE A 158 17.81 9.52 12.87
N ILE A 159 18.45 8.49 13.43
CA ILE A 159 19.74 8.63 14.13
C ILE A 159 20.87 8.94 13.14
N THR A 160 21.00 8.14 12.08
CA THR A 160 22.02 8.33 11.04
C THR A 160 21.37 8.25 9.68
N LYS A 161 21.28 9.39 9.00
CA LYS A 161 20.66 9.53 7.68
C LYS A 161 21.70 9.91 6.63
N VAL A 162 21.71 9.21 5.50
CA VAL A 162 22.60 9.47 4.37
C VAL A 162 21.81 9.47 3.08
N ASP A 163 21.96 10.52 2.28
CA ASP A 163 21.43 10.53 0.91
C ASP A 163 22.20 9.53 0.04
N TRP A 164 21.48 8.67 -0.69
CA TRP A 164 22.06 7.57 -1.45
C TRP A 164 23.01 8.07 -2.55
N GLN A 165 22.61 9.13 -3.26
CA GLN A 165 23.45 9.72 -4.31
C GLN A 165 24.76 10.26 -3.72
N THR A 166 24.69 10.94 -2.57
CA THR A 166 25.86 11.41 -1.83
C THR A 166 26.77 10.25 -1.40
N PHE A 167 26.21 9.12 -1.00
CA PHE A 167 26.99 7.92 -0.68
C PHE A 167 27.71 7.36 -1.92
N LEU A 168 27.02 7.22 -3.06
CA LEU A 168 27.62 6.74 -4.30
C LEU A 168 28.76 7.65 -4.78
N ASP A 169 28.60 8.97 -4.66
CA ASP A 169 29.64 9.95 -4.99
C ASP A 169 30.90 9.74 -4.12
N ASN A 170 30.70 9.50 -2.83
CA ASN A 170 31.79 9.18 -1.90
C ASN A 170 32.44 7.82 -2.22
N VAL A 171 31.67 6.81 -2.63
CA VAL A 171 32.20 5.52 -3.10
C VAL A 171 33.09 5.73 -4.34
N ASN A 172 32.63 6.54 -5.29
CA ASN A 172 33.38 6.86 -6.51
C ASN A 172 34.65 7.68 -6.24
N ALA A 173 34.62 8.58 -5.26
CA ALA A 173 35.78 9.34 -4.81
C ALA A 173 36.79 8.49 -4.01
N SER A 174 36.36 7.37 -3.43
CA SER A 174 37.22 6.50 -2.64
C SER A 174 38.24 5.72 -3.51
N ILE A 175 39.27 5.19 -2.85
CA ILE A 175 40.32 4.39 -3.50
C ILE A 175 39.79 3.00 -3.89
N SER A 176 38.92 2.41 -3.07
CA SER A 176 38.56 0.98 -3.17
C SER A 176 37.08 0.69 -2.89
N GLY A 177 36.21 1.70 -2.90
CA GLY A 177 34.81 1.60 -2.45
C GLY A 177 34.63 1.89 -0.96
N LEU A 178 33.37 1.92 -0.51
CA LEU A 178 32.99 2.18 0.89
C LEU A 178 32.02 1.11 1.41
N SER A 179 31.94 0.97 2.73
CA SER A 179 30.96 0.10 3.38
C SER A 179 29.64 0.85 3.59
N LEU A 180 28.52 0.14 3.52
CA LEU A 180 27.19 0.69 3.81
C LEU A 180 27.03 1.11 5.28
N GLY A 181 27.83 0.55 6.19
CA GLY A 181 27.71 0.87 7.61
C GLY A 181 26.44 0.27 8.25
N HIS A 182 26.63 -0.45 9.33
CA HIS A 182 25.53 -1.07 10.04
C HIS A 182 24.60 -0.04 10.69
N GLY A 183 23.29 -0.11 10.38
CA GLY A 183 22.24 0.73 10.94
C GLY A 183 22.13 2.13 10.35
N ILE A 184 22.85 2.41 9.26
CA ILE A 184 22.69 3.65 8.51
C ILE A 184 21.39 3.59 7.71
N VAL A 185 20.61 4.67 7.79
CA VAL A 185 19.42 4.85 6.97
C VAL A 185 19.79 5.64 5.72
N TYR A 186 19.69 4.97 4.58
CA TYR A 186 19.87 5.57 3.26
C TYR A 186 18.54 6.09 2.72
N VAL A 187 18.57 7.27 2.13
CA VAL A 187 17.41 7.87 1.49
C VAL A 187 17.61 7.89 -0.02
N ASP A 188 16.66 7.31 -0.75
CA ASP A 188 16.64 7.32 -2.21
C ASP A 188 15.22 7.55 -2.71
N ASN A 189 15.02 8.59 -3.54
CA ASN A 189 13.71 8.99 -4.06
C ASN A 189 12.62 9.14 -2.97
N GLY A 190 13.02 9.52 -1.75
CA GLY A 190 12.16 9.65 -0.59
C GLY A 190 11.93 8.34 0.18
N GLU A 191 12.29 7.18 -0.34
CA GLU A 191 12.23 5.93 0.40
C GLU A 191 13.41 5.83 1.38
N TYR A 192 13.16 5.22 2.54
CA TYR A 192 14.15 5.00 3.57
C TYR A 192 14.55 3.54 3.60
N TRP A 193 15.84 3.27 3.54
CA TRP A 193 16.41 1.93 3.48
C TRP A 193 17.46 1.78 4.56
N VAL A 194 17.28 0.81 5.44
CA VAL A 194 18.21 0.55 6.54
C VAL A 194 19.26 -0.45 6.06
N SER A 195 20.54 -0.12 6.26
CA SER A 195 21.60 -1.09 6.06
C SER A 195 21.70 -2.03 7.26
N LEU A 196 21.46 -3.32 7.02
CA LEU A 196 21.52 -4.34 8.06
C LEU A 196 22.93 -4.91 8.26
N ASP A 197 23.87 -4.59 7.37
CA ASP A 197 25.21 -5.12 7.42
C ASP A 197 26.28 -4.14 6.91
N ASN A 198 27.55 -4.51 7.06
CA ASN A 198 28.66 -3.68 6.62
C ASN A 198 29.13 -4.05 5.20
N LYS A 199 28.23 -4.44 4.29
CA LYS A 199 28.64 -4.81 2.93
C LYS A 199 29.30 -3.65 2.22
N ARG A 200 30.26 -3.99 1.37
CA ARG A 200 31.05 -3.03 0.62
C ARG A 200 30.39 -2.77 -0.72
N VAL A 201 30.25 -1.49 -1.06
CA VAL A 201 29.91 -1.02 -2.40
C VAL A 201 31.22 -0.62 -3.10
N SER A 202 31.51 -1.28 -4.21
CA SER A 202 32.68 -1.00 -5.04
C SER A 202 32.44 0.18 -5.98
N LYS A 203 33.53 0.71 -6.54
CA LYS A 203 33.46 1.78 -7.54
C LYS A 203 32.74 1.34 -8.81
N ALA A 204 32.88 0.08 -9.21
CA ALA A 204 32.23 -0.42 -10.42
C ALA A 204 30.69 -0.41 -10.28
N GLU A 205 30.20 -0.72 -9.08
CA GLU A 205 28.76 -0.68 -8.77
C GLU A 205 28.26 0.75 -8.64
N ALA A 206 28.99 1.63 -7.94
CA ALA A 206 28.59 3.03 -7.83
C ALA A 206 28.69 3.82 -9.14
N ALA A 207 29.55 3.40 -10.07
CA ALA A 207 29.71 4.06 -11.37
C ALA A 207 28.48 3.89 -12.29
N THR A 208 27.60 2.92 -12.05
CA THR A 208 26.35 2.77 -12.81
C THR A 208 25.23 3.67 -12.28
N ASN A 209 25.47 4.38 -11.18
CA ASN A 209 24.52 5.23 -10.49
C ASN A 209 23.13 4.59 -10.25
N PRO A 210 23.07 3.39 -9.65
CA PRO A 210 21.81 2.69 -9.46
C PRO A 210 20.98 3.35 -8.36
N SER A 211 19.66 3.32 -8.48
CA SER A 211 18.77 3.46 -7.33
C SER A 211 19.01 2.33 -6.32
N ILE A 212 18.57 2.49 -5.06
CA ILE A 212 18.69 1.44 -4.05
C ILE A 212 17.96 0.18 -4.50
N GLN A 213 16.75 0.31 -5.08
CA GLN A 213 15.99 -0.83 -5.57
C GLN A 213 16.75 -1.59 -6.67
N GLU A 214 17.31 -0.88 -7.66
CA GLU A 214 18.11 -1.51 -8.73
C GLU A 214 19.35 -2.21 -8.18
N TYR A 215 20.01 -1.59 -7.19
CA TYR A 215 21.15 -2.19 -6.51
C TYR A 215 20.76 -3.47 -5.76
N MET A 216 19.61 -3.48 -5.09
CA MET A 216 19.06 -4.67 -4.43
C MET A 216 18.56 -5.74 -5.41
N ASP A 217 18.12 -5.37 -6.61
CA ASP A 217 17.74 -6.36 -7.63
C ASP A 217 18.93 -7.15 -8.16
N ILE A 218 20.13 -6.55 -8.16
CA ILE A 218 21.40 -7.22 -8.45
C ILE A 218 21.77 -8.17 -7.30
N TYR A 219 21.52 -7.75 -6.06
CA TYR A 219 21.89 -8.47 -4.85
C TYR A 219 20.70 -9.04 -4.12
N ARG A 220 20.44 -10.34 -4.32
CA ARG A 220 19.35 -11.07 -3.62
C ARG A 220 19.66 -11.42 -2.16
N ASP A 221 20.32 -10.52 -1.44
CA ASP A 221 20.51 -10.59 0.01
C ASP A 221 19.79 -9.42 0.71
N ASN A 222 19.88 -9.36 2.03
CA ASN A 222 19.14 -8.38 2.84
C ASN A 222 20.07 -7.24 3.32
N ARG A 223 21.07 -6.84 2.52
CA ARG A 223 22.03 -5.79 2.92
C ARG A 223 21.39 -4.41 3.14
N LEU A 224 20.33 -4.11 2.41
CA LEU A 224 19.48 -2.93 2.60
C LEU A 224 18.02 -3.40 2.64
N VAL A 225 17.27 -2.88 3.61
CA VAL A 225 15.85 -3.22 3.77
C VAL A 225 15.03 -1.94 3.89
N MET A 226 14.00 -1.84 3.06
CA MET A 226 13.11 -0.69 3.04
C MET A 226 12.31 -0.60 4.35
N ILE A 227 12.24 0.61 4.92
CA ILE A 227 11.31 0.94 5.98
C ILE A 227 9.91 1.00 5.38
N ASP A 228 9.07 0.04 5.77
CA ASP A 228 7.71 -0.10 5.26
C ASP A 228 6.70 0.07 6.38
N LEU A 229 6.19 1.29 6.54
CA LEU A 229 5.17 1.63 7.55
C LEU A 229 3.79 1.05 7.24
N SER A 230 3.57 0.46 6.07
CA SER A 230 2.31 -0.22 5.76
C SER A 230 2.23 -1.60 6.42
N LYS A 231 3.38 -2.16 6.81
CA LYS A 231 3.45 -3.43 7.55
C LYS A 231 3.12 -3.22 9.03
N LYS A 232 2.77 -4.32 9.70
CA LYS A 232 2.56 -4.32 11.14
C LYS A 232 3.81 -3.79 11.85
N MET A 233 3.61 -2.75 12.64
CA MET A 233 4.58 -2.27 13.63
C MET A 233 4.33 -2.99 14.95
N TYR A 234 5.37 -3.58 15.51
CA TYR A 234 5.31 -4.22 16.81
C TYR A 234 5.49 -3.19 17.92
N THR A 235 4.80 -3.39 19.04
CA THR A 235 4.90 -2.53 20.22
C THR A 235 4.98 -3.38 21.49
N GLU A 236 5.03 -2.72 22.65
CA GLU A 236 4.93 -3.38 23.97
C GLU A 236 3.66 -4.25 24.12
N ASP A 237 2.58 -3.92 23.41
CA ASP A 237 1.33 -4.69 23.45
C ASP A 237 1.48 -6.09 22.83
N ASP A 238 2.43 -6.26 21.92
CA ASP A 238 2.72 -7.53 21.25
C ASP A 238 3.60 -8.49 22.07
N MET A 239 4.05 -8.08 23.25
CA MET A 239 4.91 -8.89 24.12
C MET A 239 4.60 -8.70 25.61
N ASP A 240 5.20 -9.50 26.48
CA ASP A 240 5.22 -9.20 27.91
C ASP A 240 6.37 -8.23 28.21
N PRO A 241 6.11 -6.96 28.57
CA PRO A 241 7.17 -5.97 28.79
C PRO A 241 7.97 -6.23 30.08
N THR A 242 7.51 -7.16 30.93
CA THR A 242 8.15 -7.52 32.20
C THR A 242 8.92 -8.83 32.17
N ASP A 243 8.72 -9.65 31.13
CA ASP A 243 9.36 -10.94 30.96
C ASP A 243 9.61 -11.26 29.47
N PHE A 244 10.78 -10.86 28.98
CA PHE A 244 11.24 -11.14 27.61
C PHE A 244 11.45 -12.64 27.31
N SER A 245 11.30 -13.54 28.30
CA SER A 245 11.29 -14.99 28.05
C SER A 245 9.95 -15.48 27.47
N LYS A 246 8.84 -14.74 27.64
CA LYS A 246 7.49 -15.08 27.13
C LYS A 246 7.31 -14.81 25.63
N PRO A 247 6.80 -15.76 24.84
CA PRO A 247 6.73 -15.61 23.39
C PRO A 247 5.90 -14.38 22.98
N TRP A 248 6.16 -13.86 21.78
CA TRP A 248 5.30 -12.85 21.13
C TRP A 248 3.83 -13.23 21.22
N LYS A 249 2.98 -12.30 21.66
CA LYS A 249 1.58 -12.52 22.00
C LYS A 249 0.69 -12.76 20.78
N SER A 250 1.00 -12.13 19.64
CA SER A 250 0.15 -12.18 18.45
C SER A 250 0.94 -12.46 17.16
N THR A 251 0.27 -13.04 16.17
CA THR A 251 0.77 -13.24 14.80
C THR A 251 0.32 -12.10 13.88
N PRO A 252 1.07 -11.74 12.83
CA PRO A 252 2.34 -12.36 12.41
C PRO A 252 3.46 -12.10 13.43
N TYR A 253 4.46 -12.98 13.44
CA TYR A 253 5.66 -12.79 14.24
C TYR A 253 6.65 -11.90 13.50
N PRO A 254 7.53 -11.16 14.20
CA PRO A 254 8.50 -10.33 13.52
C PRO A 254 9.45 -11.18 12.66
N THR A 255 9.73 -10.65 11.49
CA THR A 255 10.69 -11.15 10.50
C THR A 255 11.59 -10.01 10.07
N ILE A 256 12.69 -10.32 9.36
CA ILE A 256 13.64 -9.30 8.90
C ILE A 256 12.93 -8.09 8.26
N GLY A 257 13.37 -6.89 8.66
CA GLY A 257 12.74 -5.63 8.25
C GLY A 257 11.49 -5.24 9.04
N SER A 258 11.03 -6.08 9.98
CA SER A 258 9.93 -5.70 10.88
C SER A 258 10.34 -4.54 11.75
N LEU A 259 9.40 -3.61 11.95
CA LEU A 259 9.58 -2.43 12.78
C LEU A 259 9.06 -2.69 14.18
N TYR A 260 9.82 -2.29 15.19
CA TYR A 260 9.47 -2.45 16.60
C TYR A 260 9.68 -1.13 17.33
N GLU A 261 8.61 -0.59 17.90
CA GLU A 261 8.66 0.62 18.73
C GLU A 261 8.68 0.22 20.20
N TYR A 262 9.71 0.66 20.92
CA TYR A 262 9.89 0.37 22.34
C TYR A 262 10.67 1.46 23.06
N GLY A 263 10.20 1.86 24.25
CA GLY A 263 10.94 2.79 25.08
C GLY A 263 11.25 4.14 24.43
N GLY A 264 10.40 4.60 23.49
CA GLY A 264 10.61 5.86 22.77
C GLY A 264 11.61 5.80 21.62
N ALA A 265 11.98 4.60 21.16
CA ALA A 265 12.83 4.41 20.00
C ALA A 265 12.22 3.42 19.01
N LEU A 266 12.60 3.57 17.74
CA LEU A 266 12.22 2.68 16.66
C LEU A 266 13.40 1.79 16.28
N TYR A 267 13.12 0.50 16.24
CA TYR A 267 14.06 -0.56 15.90
C TYR A 267 13.61 -1.28 14.63
N MET A 268 14.58 -1.82 13.88
CA MET A 268 14.35 -2.74 12.77
C MET A 268 14.99 -4.10 13.06
N ASP A 269 14.25 -5.17 12.79
CA ASP A 269 14.78 -6.54 12.86
C ASP A 269 15.84 -6.76 11.78
N ALA A 270 17.03 -7.12 12.21
CA ALA A 270 18.21 -7.35 11.37
C ALA A 270 18.53 -8.83 11.18
N ILE A 271 17.81 -9.70 11.89
CA ILE A 271 18.15 -11.12 11.90
C ILE A 271 17.73 -11.79 10.59
N VAL A 272 18.73 -12.27 9.85
CA VAL A 272 18.52 -13.18 8.71
C VAL A 272 18.41 -14.60 9.27
N VAL A 273 17.23 -15.03 9.71
CA VAL A 273 17.03 -16.43 10.07
C VAL A 273 15.78 -17.03 9.45
N SER A 274 15.95 -18.31 9.13
CA SER A 274 14.90 -19.22 8.71
C SER A 274 13.76 -19.29 9.72
N ASN A 275 12.68 -19.92 9.29
CA ASN A 275 11.34 -20.05 9.89
C ASN A 275 11.29 -20.57 11.36
N ILE A 276 12.44 -20.80 12.00
CA ILE A 276 12.58 -21.51 13.28
C ILE A 276 13.06 -20.58 14.41
N ILE A 277 13.81 -19.51 14.12
CA ILE A 277 14.32 -18.57 15.13
C ILE A 277 13.53 -17.27 15.02
N LYS A 278 12.96 -16.80 16.14
CA LYS A 278 12.26 -15.52 16.20
C LYS A 278 13.21 -14.50 16.84
N PRO A 279 13.21 -13.23 16.40
CA PRO A 279 14.00 -12.22 17.08
C PRO A 279 13.56 -12.13 18.54
N SER A 280 14.56 -11.88 19.40
CA SER A 280 14.36 -11.59 20.81
C SER A 280 13.31 -10.51 20.98
N ARG A 281 12.62 -10.52 22.12
CA ARG A 281 11.72 -9.41 22.49
C ARG A 281 12.47 -8.26 23.14
N ASP A 282 13.69 -8.50 23.57
CA ASP A 282 14.56 -7.49 24.16
C ASP A 282 15.26 -6.70 23.03
N PRO A 283 14.94 -5.40 22.84
CA PRO A 283 15.52 -4.58 21.79
C PRO A 283 17.00 -4.26 22.01
N SER A 284 17.56 -4.56 23.18
CA SER A 284 19.01 -4.41 23.42
C SER A 284 19.86 -5.53 22.83
N THR A 285 19.22 -6.59 22.32
CA THR A 285 19.91 -7.68 21.65
C THR A 285 20.39 -7.28 20.25
N ALA A 286 21.34 -8.05 19.71
CA ALA A 286 21.87 -7.83 18.35
C ALA A 286 20.85 -8.09 17.23
N ASP A 287 19.66 -8.58 17.58
CA ASP A 287 18.57 -8.86 16.66
C ASP A 287 17.94 -7.57 16.13
N TRP A 288 18.05 -6.49 16.91
CA TRP A 288 17.41 -5.21 16.65
C TRP A 288 18.44 -4.11 16.41
N ILE A 289 18.20 -3.33 15.37
CA ILE A 289 18.97 -2.12 15.08
C ILE A 289 18.09 -0.93 15.41
N GLN A 290 18.53 -0.08 16.33
CA GLN A 290 17.89 1.22 16.54
C GLN A 290 18.16 2.13 15.34
N ILE A 291 17.11 2.63 14.71
CA ILE A 291 17.21 3.44 13.49
C ILE A 291 16.71 4.87 13.68
N ALA A 292 15.83 5.09 14.67
CA ALA A 292 15.27 6.40 14.95
C ALA A 292 14.80 6.52 16.41
N ASP A 293 14.65 7.75 16.88
CA ASP A 293 13.98 8.07 18.14
C ASP A 293 12.56 8.59 17.85
N VAL A 294 11.60 8.27 18.71
CA VAL A 294 10.24 8.81 18.65
C VAL A 294 10.25 10.27 19.13
N LYS A 295 9.51 11.14 18.44
CA LYS A 295 9.41 12.57 18.77
C LYS A 295 8.45 12.88 19.91
#